data_AF-A0A6J6HAT8-F1
#
_entry.id   AF-A0A6J6HAT8-F1
#
_cell.length_a   1.000
_cell.length_b   1.000
_cell.length_c   1.000
_cell.angle_alpha   90.00
_cell.angle_beta   90.00
_cell.angle_gamma   90.00
#
_symmetry.space_group_name_H-M   'P 1'
#
loop_
_entity.id
_entity.type
_entity.pdbx_description
1 polymer ?
#
loop_
_entity_poly.entity_id
_entity_poly.type
_entity_poly.pdbx_seq_one_letter_code
_entity_poly.pdbx_strand_id
1 'polypeptide(L)'
;MKIAVDESIRKFIGSDFTSISDFADIAIMKWAPSGGITDARKIISDIGLPTVISSAVDTGIGITHGLALAASLDSLEYACGLGTTALLVEDIVKPSPRPINGVIELKRVEPNPELLAKYQASPERVAWWENRVIEVWENALSEEVKGWVN
;
A
#
# COMPACT_ATOMS: atom_id res chain seq x y z
N MET A 1 7.98 -26.38 -2.09
CA MET A 1 6.85 -25.43 -1.99
C MET A 1 7.45 -24.07 -1.74
N LYS A 2 7.05 -23.02 -2.48
CA LYS A 2 7.54 -21.66 -2.23
C LYS A 2 6.87 -21.06 -0.99
N ILE A 3 7.61 -20.31 -0.19
CA ILE A 3 7.17 -19.62 1.03
C ILE A 3 7.20 -18.11 0.80
N ALA A 4 6.09 -17.44 1.09
CA ALA A 4 5.99 -15.99 1.03
C ALA A 4 6.03 -15.37 2.43
N VAL A 5 6.66 -14.21 2.57
CA VAL A 5 6.74 -13.46 3.82
C VAL A 5 6.10 -12.07 3.68
N ASP A 6 5.21 -11.72 4.61
CA ASP A 6 4.47 -10.43 4.64
C ASP A 6 4.68 -9.73 5.99
N GLU A 7 4.13 -10.30 7.07
CA GLU A 7 4.20 -9.75 8.45
C GLU A 7 5.63 -9.43 8.88
N SER A 8 6.57 -10.33 8.59
CA SER A 8 7.97 -10.20 9.02
C SER A 8 8.72 -9.10 8.27
N ILE A 9 8.21 -8.64 7.12
CA ILE A 9 8.75 -7.45 6.46
C ILE A 9 8.13 -6.22 7.11
N ARG A 10 6.80 -6.07 7.04
CA ARG A 10 6.13 -4.81 7.43
C ARG A 10 6.27 -4.46 8.91
N LYS A 11 6.47 -5.44 9.80
CA LYS A 11 6.68 -5.19 11.23
C LYS A 11 8.13 -4.87 11.59
N PHE A 12 9.07 -5.17 10.70
CA PHE A 12 10.52 -5.05 10.95
C PHE A 12 11.21 -4.17 9.91
N ILE A 13 10.46 -3.23 9.30
CA ILE A 13 11.04 -2.21 8.42
C ILE A 13 12.18 -1.49 9.15
N GLY A 14 13.31 -1.33 8.46
CA GLY A 14 14.55 -0.79 9.03
C GLY A 14 15.48 -1.84 9.65
N SER A 15 15.10 -3.12 9.66
CA SER A 15 15.97 -4.24 10.05
C SER A 15 16.84 -4.73 8.89
N ASP A 16 17.84 -5.55 9.20
CA ASP A 16 18.63 -6.27 8.21
C ASP A 16 17.84 -7.45 7.64
N PHE A 17 17.57 -7.42 6.33
CA PHE A 17 16.84 -8.46 5.61
C PHE A 17 17.74 -9.48 4.90
N THR A 18 19.06 -9.43 5.06
CA THR A 18 20.01 -10.30 4.33
C THR A 18 19.74 -11.80 4.52
N SER A 19 19.23 -12.21 5.69
CA SER A 19 18.90 -13.62 5.98
C SER A 19 17.50 -14.05 5.51
N ILE A 20 16.70 -13.15 4.93
CA ILE A 20 15.31 -13.47 4.56
C ILE A 20 15.20 -14.58 3.52
N SER A 21 16.23 -14.68 2.66
CA SER A 21 16.35 -15.72 1.63
C SER A 21 16.59 -17.12 2.20
N ASP A 22 17.02 -17.25 3.46
CA ASP A 22 17.22 -18.55 4.11
C ASP A 22 15.89 -19.24 4.47
N PHE A 23 14.79 -18.48 4.54
CA PHE A 23 13.49 -18.97 5.01
C PHE A 23 12.28 -18.54 4.17
N ALA A 24 12.47 -17.72 3.13
CA ALA A 24 11.41 -17.30 2.22
C ALA A 24 11.89 -17.25 0.76
N ASP A 25 10.96 -17.53 -0.15
CA ASP A 25 11.17 -17.49 -1.60
C ASP A 25 10.58 -16.22 -2.23
N ILE A 26 9.61 -15.58 -1.56
CA ILE A 26 8.81 -14.48 -2.10
C ILE A 26 8.60 -13.41 -1.03
N ALA A 27 8.80 -12.15 -1.38
CA ALA A 27 8.49 -11.01 -0.54
C ALA A 27 7.11 -10.43 -0.88
N ILE A 28 6.25 -10.24 0.12
CA ILE A 28 4.99 -9.50 -0.05
C ILE A 28 5.23 -8.05 0.34
N MET A 29 4.91 -7.12 -0.56
CA MET A 29 5.12 -5.69 -0.35
C MET A 29 3.82 -4.91 -0.45
N LYS A 30 3.64 -3.92 0.44
CA LYS A 30 2.48 -3.02 0.46
C LYS A 30 2.97 -1.58 0.57
N TRP A 31 2.51 -0.70 -0.32
CA TRP A 31 3.05 0.66 -0.43
C TRP A 31 2.94 1.47 0.87
N ALA A 32 1.78 1.41 1.55
CA ALA A 32 1.48 2.27 2.69
C ALA A 32 2.34 1.96 3.94
N PRO A 33 2.35 0.72 4.47
CA PRO A 33 3.19 0.42 5.64
C PRO A 33 4.68 0.54 5.34
N SER A 34 5.10 0.46 4.07
CA SER A 34 6.51 0.60 3.65
C SER A 34 6.99 2.04 3.52
N GLY A 35 6.17 3.05 3.84
CA GLY A 35 6.56 4.46 3.75
C GLY A 35 6.35 5.09 2.37
N GLY A 36 5.62 4.44 1.47
CA GLY A 36 5.37 4.93 0.12
C GLY A 36 6.18 4.22 -0.96
N ILE A 37 6.03 4.66 -2.22
CA ILE A 37 6.60 3.98 -3.38
C ILE A 37 8.13 3.97 -3.35
N THR A 38 8.74 5.11 -3.03
CA THR A 38 10.21 5.26 -3.02
C THR A 38 10.85 4.32 -2.01
N ASP A 39 10.36 4.30 -0.77
CA ASP A 39 10.93 3.47 0.29
C ASP A 39 10.59 1.99 0.11
N ALA A 40 9.38 1.67 -0.39
CA ALA A 40 9.06 0.31 -0.79
C ALA A 40 10.05 -0.24 -1.83
N ARG A 41 10.48 0.54 -2.82
CA ARG A 41 11.48 0.11 -3.81
C ARG A 41 12.85 -0.15 -3.19
N LYS A 42 13.28 0.67 -2.23
CA LYS A 42 14.55 0.45 -1.49
C LYS A 42 14.48 -0.88 -0.75
N ILE A 43 13.42 -1.09 0.03
CA ILE A 43 13.21 -2.34 0.79
C ILE A 43 13.16 -3.56 -0.14
N ILE A 44 12.47 -3.47 -1.28
CA ILE A 44 12.43 -4.55 -2.29
C ILE A 44 13.85 -4.87 -2.78
N SER A 45 14.64 -3.84 -3.09
CA SER A 45 16.03 -4.01 -3.53
C SER A 45 16.90 -4.66 -2.46
N ASP A 46 16.74 -4.25 -1.19
CA ASP A 46 17.50 -4.77 -0.06
C ASP A 46 17.16 -6.25 0.24
N ILE A 47 15.89 -6.63 0.06
CA ILE A 47 15.42 -8.00 0.25
C ILE A 47 15.91 -8.94 -0.85
N GLY A 48 15.96 -8.47 -2.10
CA GLY A 48 16.52 -9.24 -3.24
C GLY A 48 15.72 -10.48 -3.66
N LEU A 49 14.50 -10.68 -3.14
CA LEU A 49 13.61 -11.79 -3.51
C LEU A 49 12.57 -11.37 -4.56
N PRO A 50 12.03 -12.32 -5.36
CA PRO A 50 10.83 -12.09 -6.13
C PRO A 50 9.73 -11.45 -5.28
N THR A 51 9.17 -10.35 -5.76
CA THR A 51 8.24 -9.53 -4.98
C THR A 51 6.83 -9.58 -5.55
N VAL A 52 5.84 -9.67 -4.66
CA VAL A 52 4.42 -9.54 -4.96
C VAL A 52 3.86 -8.30 -4.29
N ILE A 53 3.31 -7.38 -5.08
CA ILE A 53 2.61 -6.22 -4.53
C ILE A 53 1.21 -6.62 -4.08
N SER A 54 0.86 -6.23 -2.86
CA SER A 54 -0.43 -6.51 -2.25
C SER A 54 -1.02 -5.24 -1.63
N SER A 55 -2.33 -5.24 -1.44
CA SER A 55 -3.07 -4.14 -0.80
C SER A 55 -3.32 -4.42 0.68
N ALA A 56 -3.77 -3.39 1.41
CA ALA A 56 -4.25 -3.50 2.78
C ALA A 56 -5.79 -3.45 2.86
N VAL A 57 -6.49 -3.85 1.77
CA VAL A 57 -7.94 -3.66 1.57
C VAL A 57 -8.28 -2.16 1.55
N ASP A 58 -7.60 -1.45 0.66
CA ASP A 58 -7.74 -0.02 0.47
C ASP A 58 -8.94 0.33 -0.42
N THR A 59 -9.38 1.60 -0.36
CA THR A 59 -10.24 2.18 -1.41
C THR A 59 -9.50 2.23 -2.75
N GLY A 60 -10.19 2.63 -3.82
CA GLY A 60 -9.58 2.83 -5.13
C GLY A 60 -8.33 3.74 -5.09
N ILE A 61 -8.26 4.68 -4.15
CA ILE A 61 -7.08 5.53 -3.96
C ILE A 61 -5.84 4.70 -3.59
N GLY A 62 -5.91 3.88 -2.54
CA GLY A 62 -4.76 3.07 -2.12
C GLY A 62 -4.45 1.95 -3.12
N ILE A 63 -5.45 1.43 -3.82
CA ILE A 63 -5.24 0.45 -4.88
C ILE A 63 -4.44 1.04 -6.04
N THR A 64 -4.72 2.28 -6.47
CA THR A 64 -3.90 2.92 -7.51
C THR A 64 -2.47 3.21 -7.08
N HIS A 65 -2.21 3.44 -5.78
CA HIS A 65 -0.84 3.52 -5.25
C HIS A 65 -0.13 2.16 -5.30
N GLY A 66 -0.85 1.08 -4.97
CA GLY A 66 -0.35 -0.28 -5.16
C GLY A 66 -0.04 -0.61 -6.63
N LEU A 67 -0.91 -0.20 -7.56
CA LEU A 67 -0.67 -0.35 -9.01
C LEU A 67 0.54 0.45 -9.46
N ALA A 68 0.72 1.67 -8.97
CA ALA A 68 1.88 2.50 -9.28
C ALA A 68 3.19 1.87 -8.78
N LEU A 69 3.19 1.30 -7.57
CA LEU A 69 4.33 0.53 -7.05
C LEU A 69 4.63 -0.68 -7.95
N ALA A 70 3.60 -1.48 -8.28
CA ALA A 70 3.75 -2.66 -9.14
C ALA A 70 4.31 -2.29 -10.53
N ALA A 71 3.79 -1.24 -11.15
CA ALA A 71 4.23 -0.75 -12.45
C ALA A 71 5.62 -0.11 -12.42
N SER A 72 6.15 0.23 -11.24
CA SER A 72 7.52 0.75 -11.12
C SER A 72 8.57 -0.36 -11.18
N LEU A 73 8.22 -1.61 -10.87
CA LEU A 73 9.17 -2.72 -10.82
C LEU A 73 9.53 -3.21 -12.23
N ASP A 74 10.77 -3.70 -12.39
CA ASP A 74 11.27 -4.16 -13.68
C ASP A 74 10.54 -5.41 -14.20
N SER A 75 10.02 -6.24 -13.29
CA SER A 75 9.21 -7.41 -13.61
C SER A 75 8.24 -7.77 -12.49
N LEU A 76 7.17 -8.48 -12.85
CA LEU A 76 6.18 -9.05 -11.94
C LEU A 76 6.06 -10.54 -12.23
N GLU A 77 6.75 -11.39 -11.45
CA GLU A 77 6.73 -12.86 -11.64
C GLU A 77 5.37 -13.47 -11.24
N TYR A 78 4.62 -12.81 -10.36
CA TYR A 78 3.31 -13.28 -9.88
C TYR A 78 2.24 -12.19 -9.99
N ALA A 79 0.98 -12.63 -10.01
CA ALA A 79 -0.15 -11.73 -9.92
C ALA A 79 -0.16 -10.93 -8.60
N CYS A 80 -0.46 -9.65 -8.69
CA CYS A 80 -0.53 -8.76 -7.53
C CYS A 80 -1.85 -8.95 -6.75
N GLY A 81 -1.79 -8.79 -5.42
CA GLY A 81 -2.93 -8.81 -4.50
C GLY A 81 -3.72 -7.49 -4.47
N LEU A 82 -4.06 -6.94 -5.65
CA LEU A 82 -4.65 -5.60 -5.81
C LEU A 82 -6.13 -5.61 -6.22
N GLY A 83 -6.74 -6.79 -6.38
CA GLY A 83 -8.17 -6.93 -6.70
C GLY A 83 -9.13 -6.75 -5.53
N THR A 84 -8.71 -6.10 -4.44
CA THR A 84 -9.44 -6.10 -3.16
C THR A 84 -10.57 -5.07 -3.07
N THR A 85 -10.68 -4.12 -4.02
CA THR A 85 -11.89 -3.29 -4.17
C THR A 85 -13.15 -4.13 -4.36
N ALA A 86 -13.02 -5.36 -4.87
CA ALA A 86 -14.11 -6.30 -5.01
C ALA A 86 -14.69 -6.79 -3.67
N LEU A 87 -13.94 -6.64 -2.57
CA LEU A 87 -14.38 -6.99 -1.21
C LEU A 87 -15.20 -5.86 -0.56
N LEU A 88 -15.10 -4.64 -1.09
CA LEU A 88 -15.85 -3.50 -0.59
C LEU A 88 -17.24 -3.47 -1.24
N VAL A 89 -18.26 -3.16 -0.45
CA VAL A 89 -19.63 -2.95 -0.95
C VAL A 89 -19.62 -1.83 -2.00
N GLU A 90 -18.89 -0.75 -1.72
CA GLU A 90 -18.80 0.46 -2.52
C GLU A 90 -17.41 1.08 -2.41
N ASP A 91 -17.06 1.98 -3.34
CA ASP A 91 -15.79 2.71 -3.37
C ASP A 91 -16.04 4.22 -3.45
N ILE A 92 -15.02 5.03 -3.16
CA ILE A 92 -15.04 6.49 -3.29
C ILE A 92 -14.49 6.98 -4.63
N VAL A 93 -14.02 6.07 -5.49
CA VAL A 93 -13.52 6.36 -6.84
C VAL A 93 -14.50 5.84 -7.88
N LYS A 94 -14.70 6.59 -8.98
CA LYS A 94 -15.60 6.21 -10.08
C LYS A 94 -14.91 6.38 -11.45
N PRO A 95 -14.76 5.30 -12.25
CA PRO A 95 -15.03 3.89 -11.90
C PRO A 95 -14.03 3.36 -10.86
N SER A 96 -14.49 2.47 -9.97
CA SER A 96 -13.61 1.78 -9.02
C SER A 96 -12.63 0.87 -9.77
N PRO A 97 -11.33 0.87 -9.44
CA PRO A 97 -10.35 0.00 -10.09
C PRO A 97 -10.66 -1.45 -9.75
N ARG A 98 -11.08 -2.24 -10.74
CA ARG A 98 -11.44 -3.65 -10.59
C ARG A 98 -10.73 -4.50 -11.64
N PRO A 99 -10.39 -5.76 -11.31
CA PRO A 99 -9.84 -6.68 -12.29
C PRO A 99 -10.83 -6.95 -13.42
N ILE A 100 -10.40 -6.78 -14.67
CA ILE A 100 -11.09 -7.22 -15.88
C ILE A 100 -10.15 -8.21 -16.56
N ASN A 101 -10.58 -9.47 -16.74
CA ASN A 101 -9.74 -10.54 -17.30
C ASN A 101 -8.39 -10.71 -16.57
N GLY A 102 -8.38 -10.55 -15.25
CA GLY A 102 -7.18 -10.72 -14.42
C GLY A 102 -6.22 -9.53 -14.41
N VAL A 103 -6.53 -8.43 -15.09
CA VAL A 103 -5.71 -7.22 -15.11
C VAL A 103 -6.46 -6.00 -14.59
N ILE A 104 -5.75 -5.05 -13.99
CA ILE A 104 -6.29 -3.76 -13.57
C ILE A 104 -5.55 -2.67 -14.33
N GLU A 105 -6.29 -1.71 -14.88
CA GLU A 105 -5.72 -0.59 -15.59
C GLU A 105 -5.05 0.40 -14.61
N LEU A 106 -3.81 0.79 -14.90
CA LEU A 106 -3.12 1.84 -14.14
C LEU A 106 -3.63 3.22 -14.60
N LYS A 107 -4.40 3.87 -13.74
CA LYS A 107 -4.88 5.24 -13.94
C LYS A 107 -4.70 6.04 -12.66
N ARG A 108 -4.34 7.32 -12.81
CA ARG A 108 -4.48 8.28 -11.71
C ARG A 108 -5.96 8.51 -11.47
N VAL A 109 -6.34 8.55 -10.20
CA VAL A 109 -7.72 8.71 -9.76
C VAL A 109 -7.81 9.79 -8.71
N GLU A 110 -8.98 10.39 -8.61
CA GLU A 110 -9.35 11.31 -7.54
C GLU A 110 -10.61 10.79 -6.85
N PRO A 111 -10.78 11.05 -5.55
CA PRO A 111 -12.04 10.76 -4.88
C PRO A 111 -13.19 11.50 -5.56
N ASN A 112 -14.29 10.80 -5.82
CA ASN A 112 -15.50 11.44 -6.30
C ASN A 112 -16.17 12.20 -5.13
N PRO A 113 -16.43 13.52 -5.27
CA PRO A 113 -17.00 14.33 -4.17
C PRO A 113 -18.35 13.83 -3.67
N GLU A 114 -19.23 13.34 -4.55
CA GLU A 114 -20.55 12.83 -4.17
C GLU A 114 -20.44 11.53 -3.36
N LEU A 115 -19.52 10.64 -3.75
CA LEU A 115 -19.28 9.38 -3.03
C LEU A 115 -18.57 9.62 -1.70
N LEU A 116 -17.65 10.59 -1.63
CA LEU A 116 -17.05 11.02 -0.37
C LEU A 116 -18.11 11.54 0.60
N ALA A 117 -19.03 12.40 0.15
CA ALA A 117 -20.12 12.89 0.97
C ALA A 117 -21.07 11.76 1.40
N LYS A 118 -21.38 10.84 0.49
CA LYS A 118 -22.26 9.68 0.76
C LYS A 118 -21.70 8.75 1.83
N TYR A 119 -20.40 8.47 1.80
CA TYR A 119 -19.73 7.53 2.72
C TYR A 119 -18.97 8.23 3.86
N GLN A 120 -19.28 9.51 4.10
CA GLN A 120 -18.64 10.26 5.18
C GLN A 120 -18.91 9.59 6.53
N ALA A 121 -17.84 9.38 7.30
CA ALA A 121 -17.95 8.87 8.66
C ALA A 121 -18.63 9.89 9.58
N SER A 122 -19.09 9.45 10.76
CA SER A 122 -19.64 10.37 11.76
C SER A 122 -18.61 11.43 12.17
N PRO A 123 -19.03 12.63 12.60
CA PRO A 123 -18.11 13.69 13.02
C PRO A 123 -17.11 13.23 14.10
N GLU A 124 -17.57 12.40 15.05
CA GLU A 124 -16.71 11.80 16.08
C GLU A 124 -15.62 10.91 15.47
N ARG A 125 -15.97 10.09 14.46
CA ARG A 125 -15.01 9.22 13.79
C ARG A 125 -14.02 10.00 12.93
N VAL A 126 -14.45 11.09 12.31
CA VAL A 126 -13.57 12.02 11.58
C VAL A 126 -12.55 12.63 12.55
N ALA A 127 -13.02 13.22 13.65
CA ALA A 127 -12.14 13.80 14.68
C ALA A 127 -11.15 12.78 15.25
N TRP A 128 -11.60 11.53 15.47
CA TRP A 128 -10.70 10.46 15.92
C TRP A 128 -9.59 10.15 14.91
N TRP A 129 -9.90 10.09 13.61
CA TRP A 129 -8.90 9.85 12.57
C TRP A 129 -7.94 11.03 12.41
N GLU A 130 -8.44 12.27 12.46
CA GLU A 130 -7.61 13.48 12.41
C GLU A 130 -6.62 13.50 13.58
N ASN A 131 -7.09 13.27 14.80
CA ASN A 131 -6.23 13.20 15.99
C ASN A 131 -5.18 12.10 15.86
N ARG A 132 -5.55 10.92 15.33
CA ARG A 132 -4.61 9.83 15.13
C ARG A 132 -3.52 10.19 14.11
N VAL A 133 -3.87 10.88 13.03
CA VAL A 133 -2.88 11.35 12.04
C VAL A 133 -1.93 12.36 12.67
N ILE A 134 -2.44 13.28 13.50
CA ILE A 134 -1.62 14.23 14.26
C ILE A 134 -0.68 13.49 15.22
N GLU A 135 -1.18 12.50 15.98
CA GLU A 135 -0.36 11.72 16.91
C GLU A 135 0.77 10.97 16.19
N VAL A 136 0.48 10.34 15.04
CA VAL A 136 1.49 9.69 14.20
C VAL A 136 2.50 10.71 13.67
N TRP A 137 2.03 11.87 13.22
CA TRP A 137 2.89 12.95 12.74
C TRP A 137 3.87 13.40 13.81
N GLU A 138 3.39 13.69 15.02
CA GLU A 138 4.19 14.22 16.11
C GLU A 138 5.19 13.19 16.66
N ASN A 139 4.75 11.94 16.83
CA ASN A 139 5.47 10.95 17.65
C ASN A 139 6.13 9.81 16.86
N ALA A 140 5.71 9.54 15.63
CA ALA A 140 6.13 8.34 14.89
C ALA A 140 6.92 8.63 13.60
N LEU A 141 6.84 9.85 13.05
CA LEU A 141 7.60 10.23 11.86
C LEU A 141 8.98 10.80 12.22
N SER A 142 9.97 10.52 11.38
CA SER A 142 11.31 11.08 11.52
C SER A 142 11.32 12.60 11.24
N GLU A 143 12.28 13.31 11.83
CA GLU A 143 12.48 14.74 11.56
C GLU A 143 12.76 15.04 10.08
N GLU A 144 13.34 14.09 9.36
CA GLU A 144 13.53 14.17 7.91
C GLU A 144 12.19 14.27 7.17
N VAL A 145 11.22 13.39 7.50
CA VAL A 145 9.89 13.40 6.86
C VAL A 145 9.12 14.67 7.23
N LYS A 146 9.23 15.12 8.49
CA LYS A 146 8.62 16.39 8.93
C LYS A 146 9.18 17.59 8.17
N GLY A 147 10.46 17.53 7.77
CA GLY A 147 11.15 18.56 7.00
C GLY A 147 10.61 18.77 5.58
N TRP A 148 9.84 17.85 5.00
CA TRP A 148 9.31 17.95 3.63
C TRP A 148 8.16 18.94 3.46
N VAL A 149 7.58 19.42 4.56
CA VAL A 149 6.40 20.33 4.57
C VAL A 149 6.83 21.80 4.73
N ASN A 150 8.13 22.06 4.91
CA ASN A 150 8.72 23.40 4.97
C ASN A 150 9.39 23.76 3.64
#